data_AF-A0A968T0Y3-F1
#
_entry.id   AF-A0A968T0Y3-F1
#
_cell.length_a   1.000
_cell.length_b   1.000
_cell.length_c   1.000
_cell.angle_alpha   90.00
_cell.angle_beta   90.00
_cell.angle_gamma   90.00
#
_symmetry.space_group_name_H-M   'P 1'
#
loop_
_entity.id
_entity.type
_entity.pdbx_description
1 polymer ?
#
loop_
_entity_poly.entity_id
_entity_poly.type
_entity_poly.pdbx_seq_one_letter_code
_entity_poly.pdbx_strand_id
1 'polypeptide(L)'
;MYTEIHDLDQFRAHLDARHSLQNVVCQNLDLRTFSALLRAAAVEGTIFLGCNIDGSILADLSDRGAVIFPALPALPYQPYRAGLYTPQELLQGFVAGKGDSYFADTLDGAIYRHYIRYRQTKHRHHYWKR
;
A
#
# COMPACT_ATOMS: atom_id res chain seq x y z
N MET A 1 20.06 -3.89 9.00
CA MET A 1 18.98 -2.99 9.48
C MET A 1 18.40 -2.32 8.27
N TYR A 2 17.07 -2.28 8.12
CA TYR A 2 16.43 -1.65 6.97
C TYR A 2 16.32 -0.14 7.15
N THR A 3 16.45 0.61 6.06
CA THR A 3 16.03 2.03 6.01
C THR A 3 14.60 2.11 5.50
N GLU A 4 13.73 2.82 6.19
CA GLU A 4 12.34 3.02 5.75
C GLU A 4 12.19 4.37 5.05
N ILE A 5 11.47 4.37 3.93
CA ILE A 5 11.20 5.54 3.10
C ILE A 5 9.71 5.61 2.84
N HIS A 6 9.11 6.72 3.26
CA HIS A 6 7.65 6.93 3.28
C HIS A 6 7.20 8.11 2.41
N ASP A 7 8.14 8.89 1.87
CA ASP A 7 7.87 9.98 0.93
C ASP A 7 8.95 10.09 -0.16
N LEU A 8 8.66 10.88 -1.20
CA LEU A 8 9.53 11.03 -2.36
C LEU A 8 10.79 11.87 -2.08
N ASP A 9 10.76 12.74 -1.08
CA ASP A 9 11.91 13.57 -0.72
C ASP A 9 12.96 12.69 -0.01
N GLN A 10 12.53 11.83 0.91
CA GLN A 10 13.36 10.79 1.51
C GLN A 10 13.93 9.84 0.46
N PHE A 11 13.11 9.41 -0.51
CA PHE A 11 13.54 8.54 -1.60
C PHE A 11 14.66 9.18 -2.42
N ARG A 12 14.46 10.45 -2.82
CA ARG A 12 15.44 11.22 -3.60
C ARG A 12 16.73 11.41 -2.81
N ALA A 13 16.62 11.91 -1.58
CA ALA A 13 17.76 12.15 -0.71
C ALA A 13 18.58 10.87 -0.46
N HIS A 14 17.91 9.72 -0.29
CA HIS A 14 18.58 8.44 -0.11
C HIS A 14 19.36 8.02 -1.35
N LEU A 15 18.74 8.09 -2.53
CA LEU A 15 19.40 7.75 -3.80
C LEU A 15 20.58 8.67 -4.11
N ASP A 16 20.43 9.97 -3.85
CA ASP A 16 21.49 10.94 -4.09
C ASP A 16 22.68 10.73 -3.14
N ALA A 17 22.43 10.28 -1.91
CA ALA A 17 23.48 10.04 -0.91
C ALA A 17 24.16 8.67 -1.04
N ARG A 18 23.44 7.62 -1.49
CA ARG A 18 23.91 6.23 -1.43
C ARG A 18 24.03 5.54 -2.79
N HIS A 19 23.40 6.09 -3.84
CA HIS A 19 23.29 5.48 -5.16
C HIS A 19 22.83 4.00 -5.14
N SER A 20 22.06 3.62 -4.11
CA SER A 20 21.65 2.23 -3.82
C SER A 20 20.33 2.23 -3.06
N LEU A 21 19.54 1.18 -3.22
CA LEU A 21 18.33 0.88 -2.45
C LEU A 21 18.43 -0.44 -1.68
N GLN A 22 19.63 -1.00 -1.55
CA GLN A 22 19.82 -2.25 -0.82
C GLN A 22 19.31 -2.15 0.62
N ASN A 23 18.52 -3.13 1.05
CA ASN A 23 17.90 -3.16 2.37
C ASN A 23 17.06 -1.89 2.69
N VAL A 24 16.37 -1.34 1.70
CA VAL A 24 15.43 -0.23 1.86
C VAL A 24 13.99 -0.74 1.78
N VAL A 25 13.11 -0.26 2.65
CA VAL A 25 11.66 -0.45 2.56
C VAL A 25 11.03 0.84 2.05
N CYS A 26 10.53 0.81 0.82
CA CYS A 26 9.76 1.89 0.23
C CYS A 26 8.27 1.60 0.42
N GLN A 27 7.51 2.52 1.00
CA GLN A 27 6.09 2.31 1.28
C GLN A 27 5.21 3.36 0.59
N ASN A 28 4.19 2.90 -0.14
CA ASN A 28 3.13 3.73 -0.70
C ASN A 28 3.61 4.90 -1.59
N LEU A 29 4.74 4.73 -2.29
CA LEU A 29 5.33 5.76 -3.15
C LEU A 29 4.85 5.64 -4.59
N ASP A 30 4.68 6.76 -5.29
CA ASP A 30 4.58 6.76 -6.75
C ASP A 30 5.97 6.87 -7.39
N LEU A 31 6.48 5.73 -7.86
CA LEU A 31 7.81 5.58 -8.42
C LEU A 31 7.81 5.41 -9.94
N ARG A 32 6.67 5.58 -10.62
CA ARG A 32 6.54 5.39 -12.07
C ARG A 32 7.48 6.30 -12.87
N THR A 33 7.76 7.50 -12.38
CA THR A 33 8.67 8.46 -13.02
C THR A 33 10.15 8.16 -12.74
N PHE A 34 10.45 7.15 -11.92
CA PHE A 34 11.80 6.81 -11.46
C PHE A 34 12.34 5.52 -12.10
N SER A 35 11.69 4.98 -13.13
CA SER A 35 12.06 3.70 -13.73
C SER A 35 13.53 3.61 -14.17
N ALA A 36 14.08 4.68 -14.76
CA ALA A 36 15.49 4.72 -15.16
C ALA A 36 16.44 4.62 -13.94
N LEU A 37 16.11 5.30 -12.85
CA LEU A 37 16.90 5.27 -11.61
C LEU A 37 16.80 3.90 -10.93
N LEU A 38 15.60 3.33 -10.88
CA LEU A 38 15.37 2.00 -10.32
C LEU A 38 16.12 0.90 -11.11
N ARG A 39 16.23 1.03 -12.44
CA ARG A 39 17.05 0.14 -13.28
C ARG A 39 18.55 0.26 -12.99
N ALA A 40 19.03 1.46 -12.69
CA ALA A 40 20.45 1.72 -12.43
C ALA A 40 20.89 1.40 -10.99
N ALA A 41 20.00 1.54 -10.01
CA ALA A 41 20.32 1.34 -8.60
C ALA A 41 20.47 -0.14 -8.22
N ALA A 42 21.30 -0.45 -7.23
CA ALA A 42 21.30 -1.76 -6.58
C ALA A 42 20.03 -1.92 -5.72
N VAL A 43 19.26 -2.99 -5.94
CA VAL A 43 17.93 -3.21 -5.31
C VAL A 43 17.83 -4.51 -4.51
N GLU A 44 18.95 -5.18 -4.27
CA GLU A 44 18.97 -6.44 -3.52
C GLU A 44 18.43 -6.23 -2.10
N GLY A 45 17.40 -7.00 -1.74
CA GLY A 45 16.73 -6.86 -0.46
C GLY A 45 15.89 -5.58 -0.34
N THR A 46 15.64 -4.82 -1.41
CA THR A 46 14.65 -3.73 -1.37
C THR A 46 13.24 -4.32 -1.24
N ILE A 47 12.41 -3.74 -0.39
CA ILE A 47 10.99 -4.11 -0.25
C ILE A 47 10.14 -2.93 -0.70
N PHE A 48 9.31 -3.14 -1.72
CA PHE A 48 8.30 -2.18 -2.16
C PHE A 48 6.93 -2.59 -1.61
N LEU A 49 6.38 -1.80 -0.70
CA LEU A 49 5.06 -2.05 -0.10
C LEU A 49 4.03 -1.07 -0.66
N GLY A 50 3.19 -1.54 -1.59
CA GLY A 50 2.12 -0.72 -2.16
C GLY A 50 2.58 0.40 -3.06
N CYS A 51 3.85 0.42 -3.50
CA CYS A 51 4.36 1.43 -4.42
C CYS A 51 3.74 1.28 -5.81
N ASN A 52 3.47 2.41 -6.48
CA ASN A 52 3.16 2.43 -7.90
C ASN A 52 4.47 2.42 -8.68
N ILE A 53 4.77 1.30 -9.34
CA ILE A 53 5.98 1.11 -10.16
C ILE A 53 5.52 0.81 -11.58
N ASP A 54 6.28 1.27 -12.57
CA ASP A 54 6.04 0.90 -13.96
C ASP A 54 6.10 -0.63 -14.13
N GLY A 55 5.03 -1.21 -14.68
CA GLY A 55 4.93 -2.64 -14.92
C GLY A 55 6.09 -3.21 -15.74
N SER A 56 6.68 -2.40 -16.64
CA SER A 56 7.78 -2.80 -17.51
C SER A 56 9.08 -3.16 -16.78
N ILE A 57 9.21 -2.77 -15.50
CA ILE A 57 10.43 -2.99 -14.70
C ILE A 57 10.24 -3.94 -13.53
N LEU A 58 9.02 -4.41 -13.26
CA LEU A 58 8.72 -5.24 -12.08
C LEU A 58 9.52 -6.55 -12.09
N ALA A 59 9.55 -7.24 -13.24
CA ALA A 59 10.31 -8.49 -13.37
C ALA A 59 11.81 -8.27 -13.16
N ASP A 60 12.38 -7.23 -13.76
CA ASP A 60 13.79 -6.84 -13.56
C ASP A 60 14.13 -6.58 -12.09
N LEU A 61 13.26 -5.85 -11.38
CA LEU A 61 13.46 -5.57 -9.96
C LEU A 61 13.43 -6.86 -9.13
N SER A 62 12.48 -7.76 -9.39
CA SER A 62 12.39 -9.05 -8.71
C SER A 62 13.59 -9.95 -9.00
N ASP A 63 14.03 -10.04 -10.25
CA ASP A 63 15.21 -10.83 -10.65
C ASP A 63 16.49 -10.31 -9.98
N ARG A 64 16.57 -9.01 -9.69
CA ARG A 64 17.69 -8.37 -8.97
C ARG A 64 17.53 -8.39 -7.43
N GLY A 65 16.57 -9.16 -6.91
CA GLY A 65 16.42 -9.44 -5.49
C GLY A 65 15.51 -8.49 -4.72
N ALA A 66 14.71 -7.66 -5.40
CA ALA A 66 13.68 -6.85 -4.75
C ALA A 66 12.39 -7.65 -4.51
N VAL A 67 11.74 -7.40 -3.38
CA VAL A 67 10.43 -7.97 -3.05
C VAL A 67 9.36 -6.92 -3.28
N ILE A 68 8.35 -7.25 -4.08
CA ILE A 68 7.29 -6.32 -4.45
C ILE A 68 5.95 -6.83 -3.90
N PHE A 69 5.34 -6.01 -3.03
CA PHE A 69 3.94 -6.14 -2.65
C PHE A 69 3.14 -5.06 -3.40
N PRO A 70 2.16 -5.45 -4.24
CA PRO A 70 1.52 -4.53 -5.16
C PRO A 70 0.62 -3.51 -4.45
N ALA A 71 0.39 -2.36 -5.07
CA ALA A 71 -0.70 -1.48 -4.66
C ALA A 71 -2.06 -2.21 -4.79
N LEU A 72 -2.95 -2.04 -3.81
CA LEU A 72 -4.27 -2.67 -3.76
C LEU A 72 -5.40 -1.62 -3.83
N PRO A 73 -5.59 -0.93 -4.97
CA PRO A 73 -6.51 0.21 -5.09
C PRO A 73 -7.99 -0.16 -4.95
N ALA A 74 -8.33 -1.44 -5.05
CA ALA A 74 -9.70 -1.92 -4.87
C ALA A 74 -10.14 -1.98 -3.39
N LEU A 75 -9.20 -1.83 -2.44
CA LEU A 75 -9.52 -1.78 -1.02
C LEU A 75 -9.94 -0.36 -0.64
N PRO A 76 -10.95 -0.20 0.24
CA PRO A 76 -11.34 1.12 0.74
C PRO A 76 -10.37 1.65 1.82
N TYR A 77 -9.23 0.99 2.02
CA TYR A 77 -8.20 1.33 2.98
C TYR A 77 -6.82 1.09 2.38
N GLN A 78 -5.80 1.74 2.94
CA GLN A 78 -4.41 1.53 2.55
C GLN A 78 -3.79 0.44 3.44
N PRO A 79 -3.52 -0.77 2.93
CA PRO A 79 -2.96 -1.88 3.73
C PRO A 79 -1.48 -1.68 4.08
N TYR A 80 -0.76 -0.89 3.27
CA TYR A 80 0.67 -0.62 3.39
C TYR A 80 0.90 0.85 3.80
N ARG A 81 0.27 1.28 4.89
CA ARG A 81 0.41 2.63 5.43
C ARG A 81 1.54 2.70 6.46
N ALA A 82 2.31 3.80 6.42
CA ALA A 82 3.47 4.02 7.30
C ALA A 82 3.09 4.35 8.76
N GLY A 83 1.87 4.83 9.00
CA GLY A 83 1.40 5.27 10.32
C GLY A 83 0.04 4.69 10.67
N LEU A 84 -0.42 4.89 11.90
CA LEU A 84 -1.76 4.49 12.32
C LEU A 84 -2.83 5.44 11.76
N TYR A 85 -4.07 4.96 11.68
CA TYR A 85 -5.22 5.82 11.43
C TYR A 85 -5.40 6.82 12.57
N THR A 86 -5.74 8.06 12.23
CA THR A 86 -6.23 9.01 13.22
C THR A 86 -7.76 8.90 13.36
N PRO A 87 -8.33 9.22 14.53
CA PRO A 87 -9.78 9.29 14.66
C PRO A 87 -10.43 10.26 13.66
N GLN A 88 -9.76 11.38 13.35
CA GLN A 88 -10.22 12.38 12.40
C GLN A 88 -10.31 11.83 10.98
N GLU A 89 -9.30 11.05 10.57
CA GLU A 89 -9.28 10.35 9.27
C GLU A 89 -10.41 9.30 9.21
N LEU A 90 -10.55 8.49 10.25
CA LEU A 90 -11.54 7.42 10.29
C LEU A 90 -12.99 7.92 10.30
N LEU A 91 -13.24 9.01 11.03
CA LEU A 91 -14.58 9.57 11.25
C LEU A 91 -14.89 10.76 10.33
N GLN A 92 -14.05 11.03 9.32
CA GLN A 92 -14.32 12.07 8.33
C GLN A 92 -15.71 11.83 7.71
N GLY A 93 -16.59 12.83 7.75
CA GLY A 93 -17.98 12.73 7.26
C GLY A 93 -19.02 12.33 8.32
N PHE A 94 -18.61 12.01 9.55
CA PHE A 94 -19.53 11.75 10.66
C PHE A 94 -20.33 13.01 11.02
N VAL A 95 -21.64 12.85 11.23
CA VAL A 95 -22.54 13.94 11.64
C VAL A 95 -23.28 13.53 12.92
N ALA A 96 -22.98 14.21 14.02
CA ALA A 96 -23.64 13.97 15.30
C ALA A 96 -25.17 14.17 15.17
N GLY A 97 -25.94 13.24 15.71
CA GLY A 97 -27.41 13.25 15.61
C GLY A 97 -27.98 12.64 14.32
N LYS A 98 -27.15 12.37 13.29
CA LYS A 98 -27.54 11.60 12.10
C LYS A 98 -27.05 10.17 12.25
N GLY A 99 -27.89 9.29 12.79
CA GLY A 99 -27.52 7.91 13.19
C GLY A 99 -26.78 7.11 12.11
N ASP A 100 -27.19 7.24 10.85
CA ASP A 100 -26.61 6.46 9.75
C ASP A 100 -25.29 7.04 9.20
N SER A 101 -24.90 8.26 9.60
CA SER A 101 -23.73 8.94 9.03
C SER A 101 -22.42 8.20 9.30
N TYR A 102 -22.27 7.56 10.47
CA TYR A 102 -21.12 6.71 10.73
C TYR A 102 -21.01 5.60 9.68
N PHE A 103 -22.08 4.82 9.51
CA PHE A 103 -22.04 3.66 8.64
C PHE A 103 -22.01 4.02 7.16
N ALA A 104 -22.60 5.16 6.75
CA ALA A 104 -22.70 5.56 5.34
C ALA A 104 -21.52 6.42 4.88
N ASP A 105 -21.10 7.39 5.69
CA ASP A 105 -20.33 8.54 5.23
C ASP A 105 -18.86 8.50 5.68
N THR A 106 -18.51 7.66 6.66
CA THR A 106 -17.14 7.59 7.21
C THR A 106 -16.23 6.57 6.54
N LEU A 107 -14.91 6.78 6.65
CA LEU A 107 -13.90 5.82 6.20
C LEU A 107 -14.00 4.51 6.98
N ASP A 108 -14.15 4.59 8.31
CA ASP A 108 -14.33 3.40 9.15
C ASP A 108 -15.58 2.59 8.75
N GLY A 109 -16.69 3.28 8.50
CA GLY A 109 -17.91 2.69 7.95
C GLY A 109 -17.67 2.02 6.60
N ALA A 110 -16.90 2.62 5.70
CA ALA A 110 -16.54 2.02 4.41
C ALA A 110 -15.70 0.74 4.56
N ILE A 111 -14.73 0.74 5.46
CA ILE A 111 -13.90 -0.43 5.79
C ILE A 111 -14.77 -1.55 6.38
N TYR A 112 -15.65 -1.21 7.32
CA TYR A 112 -16.55 -2.17 7.95
C TYR A 112 -17.53 -2.78 6.95
N ARG A 113 -18.11 -1.98 6.05
CA ARG A 113 -18.94 -2.48 4.93
C ARG A 113 -18.19 -3.45 4.04
N HIS A 114 -16.93 -3.16 3.72
CA HIS A 114 -16.08 -4.05 2.93
C HIS A 114 -15.84 -5.38 3.65
N TYR A 115 -15.52 -5.35 4.95
CA TYR A 115 -15.36 -6.54 5.77
C TYR A 115 -16.64 -7.42 5.79
N ILE A 116 -17.81 -6.81 6.02
CA ILE A 116 -19.10 -7.54 6.03
C ILE A 116 -19.33 -8.23 4.68
N ARG A 117 -19.14 -7.51 3.57
CA ARG A 117 -19.31 -8.07 2.22
C ARG A 117 -18.37 -9.25 1.97
N TYR A 118 -17.09 -9.10 2.33
CA TYR A 118 -16.10 -10.17 2.17
C TYR A 118 -16.41 -11.40 3.03
N ARG A 119 -16.95 -11.22 4.24
CA ARG A 119 -17.38 -12.33 5.09
C ARG A 119 -18.58 -13.08 4.50
N GLN A 120 -19.56 -12.37 3.94
CA GLN A 120 -20.76 -12.98 3.35
C GLN A 120 -20.46 -13.81 2.09
N THR A 121 -19.45 -13.45 1.29
CA THR A 121 -19.07 -14.22 0.09
C THR A 121 -18.39 -15.56 0.42
N LYS A 122 -17.64 -15.65 1.54
CA LYS A 122 -17.03 -16.91 1.98
C LYS A 122 -18.05 -17.94 2.48
N HIS A 123 -19.16 -17.52 3.10
CA HIS A 123 -20.21 -18.44 3.55
C HIS A 123 -21.05 -19.06 2.42
N ARG A 124 -20.96 -18.55 1.19
CA ARG A 124 -21.71 -19.10 0.03
C ARG A 124 -21.00 -20.23 -0.72
N HIS A 125 -19.74 -20.52 -0.43
CA HIS A 125 -18.93 -21.53 -1.15
C HIS A 125 -18.76 -22.87 -0.40
N HIS A 126 -19.57 -23.13 0.63
CA HIS A 126 -19.49 -24.35 1.45
C HIS A 126 -20.62 -25.35 1.20
N TYR A 127 -21.01 -25.56 -0.06
CA TYR A 127 -21.84 -26.68 -0.49
C TYR A 127 -21.29 -27.29 -1.78
N TRP A 128 -20.24 -28.11 -1.65
CA TRP A 128 -20.01 -29.20 -2.59
C TRP A 128 -20.51 -30.49 -1.94
N LYS A 129 -21.61 -31.00 -2.52
CA LYS A 129 -22.25 -32.25 -2.16
C LYS A 129 -21.25 -33.41 -2.29
N ARG A 130 -21.08 -34.16 -1.21
CA ARG A 130 -20.78 -35.59 -1.29
C ARG A 130 -22.07 -36.35 -1.59
#